data_AF-A0A8C9JTE7-F1
#
_entry.id   AF-A0A8C9JTE7-F1
#
_cell.length_a   1.000
_cell.length_b   1.000
_cell.length_c   1.000
_cell.angle_alpha   90.00
_cell.angle_beta   90.00
_cell.angle_gamma   90.00
#
_symmetry.space_group_name_H-M   'P 1'
#
loop_
_entity.id
_entity.type
_entity.pdbx_description
1 polymer ?
#
loop_
_entity_poly.entity_id
_entity_poly.type
_entity_poly.pdbx_seq_one_letter_code
_entity_poly.pdbx_strand_id
1 'polypeptide(L)'
;GLRPLLLVLLDCCASVSAQAAATPPVTTEGFNSTEAAWMTLRPALSPRPPGTPKAPGPFSGPRPTPVTDVAALCVCDLSPAQCDVNCCCDPDCSPVDFSVFSACSVPRVTGDSQFCSQKAAIYSLNFTANPPQRIFKLVDQINPSIFCIHITNCECSV
;
A
#
# COMPACT_ATOMS: atom_id res chain seq x y z
N GLY A 1 -31.13 -20.20 31.34
CA GLY A 1 -30.73 -21.57 30.94
C GLY A 1 -31.01 -21.76 29.46
N LEU A 2 -30.19 -22.57 28.77
CA LEU A 2 -30.20 -22.98 27.34
C LEU A 2 -29.88 -21.84 26.34
N ARG A 3 -28.65 -21.74 25.77
CA ARG A 3 -28.05 -22.45 24.59
C ARG A 3 -28.81 -22.19 23.27
N PRO A 4 -28.14 -22.04 22.09
CA PRO A 4 -26.83 -22.64 21.75
C PRO A 4 -25.82 -21.75 20.96
N LEU A 5 -24.57 -21.82 21.40
CA LEU A 5 -23.36 -21.72 20.58
C LEU A 5 -23.27 -23.01 19.75
N LEU A 6 -23.62 -22.95 18.47
CA LEU A 6 -23.11 -23.83 17.39
C LEU A 6 -23.79 -23.40 16.08
N LEU A 7 -23.05 -22.76 15.18
CA LEU A 7 -23.20 -22.74 13.71
C LEU A 7 -22.50 -21.52 13.14
N VAL A 8 -21.17 -21.60 13.00
CA VAL A 8 -20.50 -20.98 11.84
C VAL A 8 -19.72 -22.12 11.20
N LEU A 9 -20.39 -22.78 10.26
CA LEU A 9 -19.85 -23.81 9.36
C LEU A 9 -18.58 -23.26 8.70
N LEU A 10 -17.46 -23.99 8.82
CA LEU A 10 -16.84 -24.70 7.70
C LEU A 10 -17.26 -24.18 6.32
N ASP A 11 -16.40 -23.34 5.73
CA ASP A 11 -16.11 -23.31 4.29
C ASP A 11 -14.67 -22.78 4.14
N CYS A 12 -13.71 -23.58 4.60
CA CYS A 12 -12.31 -23.40 4.24
C CYS A 12 -12.16 -24.02 2.83
N CYS A 13 -11.88 -23.18 1.83
CA CYS A 13 -11.79 -23.47 0.40
C CYS A 13 -13.11 -23.39 -0.40
N ALA A 14 -13.56 -22.16 -0.71
CA ALA A 14 -14.42 -21.89 -1.86
C ALA A 14 -13.62 -21.12 -2.95
N SER A 15 -13.05 -21.90 -3.86
CA SER A 15 -12.84 -21.67 -5.29
C SER A 15 -12.59 -20.25 -5.83
N VAL A 16 -11.41 -20.06 -6.43
CA VAL A 16 -11.13 -19.03 -7.46
C VAL A 16 -12.25 -19.05 -8.51
N SER A 17 -12.98 -17.95 -8.63
CA SER A 17 -13.86 -17.71 -9.77
C SER A 17 -13.11 -16.90 -10.82
N ALA A 18 -12.50 -17.59 -11.78
CA ALA A 18 -12.03 -16.98 -13.02
C ALA A 18 -13.26 -16.70 -13.91
N GLN A 19 -13.62 -15.43 -14.08
CA GLN A 19 -14.57 -15.04 -15.13
C GLN A 19 -13.78 -14.78 -16.41
N ALA A 20 -13.67 -15.82 -17.24
CA ALA A 20 -13.39 -15.66 -18.65
C ALA A 20 -14.72 -15.32 -19.36
N ALA A 21 -14.92 -14.04 -19.68
CA ALA A 21 -16.01 -13.63 -20.56
C ALA A 21 -15.51 -13.72 -22.01
N ALA A 22 -16.03 -14.70 -22.75
CA ALA A 22 -15.86 -14.84 -24.19
C ALA A 22 -16.89 -13.97 -24.94
N THR A 23 -16.37 -13.28 -25.96
CA THR A 23 -17.01 -12.42 -26.96
C THR A 23 -18.18 -13.07 -27.71
N PRO A 24 -19.19 -12.29 -28.17
CA PRO A 24 -19.95 -12.62 -29.37
C PRO A 24 -19.51 -11.80 -30.60
N PRO A 25 -19.51 -12.40 -31.81
CA PRO A 25 -19.05 -11.76 -33.04
C PRO A 25 -20.09 -10.77 -33.59
N VAL A 26 -19.64 -9.64 -34.12
CA VAL A 26 -20.46 -8.71 -34.92
C VAL A 26 -20.05 -8.83 -36.39
N THR A 27 -21.09 -8.96 -37.22
CA THR A 27 -21.09 -9.24 -38.65
C THR A 27 -20.75 -8.04 -39.54
N THR A 28 -20.30 -8.42 -40.73
CA THR A 28 -19.90 -7.76 -41.97
C THR A 28 -20.78 -6.62 -42.51
N GLU A 29 -20.12 -5.68 -43.22
CA GLU A 29 -20.46 -5.00 -44.50
C GLU A 29 -20.01 -3.51 -44.41
N GLY A 30 -19.42 -2.83 -45.39
CA GLY A 30 -19.19 -3.12 -46.79
C GLY A 30 -18.13 -2.20 -47.43
N PHE A 31 -17.98 -2.38 -48.72
CA PHE A 31 -16.87 -2.06 -49.62
C PHE A 31 -16.78 -0.61 -50.11
N ASN A 32 -15.54 -0.15 -50.39
CA ASN A 32 -15.01 0.57 -51.58
C ASN A 32 -13.80 1.44 -51.16
N SER A 33 -12.71 1.63 -51.90
CA SER A 33 -12.34 1.31 -53.29
C SER A 33 -10.81 1.57 -53.45
N THR A 34 -10.16 0.81 -54.35
CA THR A 34 -9.03 1.21 -55.25
C THR A 34 -7.73 1.77 -54.60
N GLU A 35 -6.54 1.21 -54.78
CA GLU A 35 -5.76 1.19 -56.02
C GLU A 35 -4.55 0.24 -55.86
N ALA A 36 -4.24 -0.52 -56.92
CA ALA A 36 -3.10 -1.43 -56.98
C ALA A 36 -1.80 -0.67 -57.26
N ALA A 37 -0.93 -0.56 -56.25
CA ALA A 37 0.46 -0.14 -56.44
C ALA A 37 1.37 -1.37 -56.36
N TRP A 38 1.79 -1.84 -57.53
CA TRP A 38 2.81 -2.88 -57.67
C TRP A 38 4.18 -2.25 -57.36
N MET A 39 4.77 -2.62 -56.21
CA MET A 39 6.11 -2.20 -55.81
C MET A 39 6.92 -3.43 -55.40
N THR A 40 7.72 -3.90 -56.36
CA THR A 40 9.07 -4.49 -56.23
C THR A 40 9.41 -5.19 -54.92
N LEU A 41 9.45 -6.53 -54.95
CA LEU A 41 10.07 -7.34 -53.89
C LEU A 41 11.55 -6.98 -53.72
N ARG A 42 11.88 -6.37 -52.57
CA ARG A 42 13.24 -6.38 -52.02
C ARG A 42 13.45 -7.67 -51.22
N PRO A 43 14.63 -8.31 -51.24
CA PRO A 43 14.94 -9.39 -50.32
C PRO A 43 14.91 -8.86 -48.88
N ALA A 44 13.97 -9.35 -48.08
CA ALA A 44 13.91 -9.07 -46.65
C ALA A 44 15.14 -9.73 -45.98
N LEU A 45 16.00 -8.91 -45.38
CA LEU A 45 17.02 -9.40 -44.45
C LEU A 45 16.30 -10.01 -43.24
N SER A 46 16.66 -11.25 -42.93
CA SER A 46 16.12 -12.04 -41.82
C SER A 46 16.17 -11.25 -40.49
N PRO A 47 15.06 -11.10 -39.75
CA PRO A 47 15.07 -10.50 -38.44
C PRO A 47 15.87 -11.37 -37.47
N ARG A 48 16.89 -10.77 -36.84
CA ARG A 48 17.59 -11.38 -35.71
C ARG A 48 16.57 -11.62 -34.58
N PRO A 49 16.56 -12.79 -33.92
CA PRO A 49 15.61 -13.04 -32.84
C PRO A 49 15.77 -11.99 -31.73
N PRO A 50 14.67 -11.55 -31.09
CA PRO A 50 14.74 -10.66 -29.93
C PRO A 50 15.63 -11.30 -28.87
N GLY A 51 16.72 -10.61 -28.51
CA GLY A 51 17.54 -11.03 -27.39
C GLY A 51 16.68 -11.09 -26.13
N THR A 52 16.68 -12.23 -25.46
CA THR A 52 15.98 -12.42 -24.19
C THR A 52 16.41 -11.32 -23.22
N PRO A 53 15.48 -10.58 -22.60
CA PRO A 53 15.82 -9.60 -21.56
C PRO A 53 16.61 -10.31 -20.46
N LYS A 54 17.84 -9.85 -20.21
CA LYS A 54 18.66 -10.36 -19.11
C LYS A 54 17.91 -10.07 -17.82
N ALA A 55 17.63 -11.12 -17.05
CA ALA A 55 17.01 -10.97 -15.74
C ALA A 55 17.82 -9.97 -14.91
N PRO A 56 17.16 -9.03 -14.19
CA PRO A 56 17.84 -8.17 -13.24
C PRO A 56 18.68 -9.04 -12.30
N GLY A 57 19.98 -8.75 -12.22
CA GLY A 57 20.87 -9.46 -11.32
C GLY A 57 20.40 -9.34 -9.87
N PRO A 58 20.70 -10.32 -9.00
CA PRO A 58 20.35 -10.23 -7.59
C PRO A 58 20.95 -8.95 -7.00
N PHE A 59 20.08 -8.05 -6.52
CA PHE A 59 20.45 -6.87 -5.75
C PHE A 59 21.36 -7.33 -4.60
N SER A 60 22.67 -7.07 -4.72
CA SER A 60 23.68 -7.55 -3.78
C SER A 60 24.02 -6.52 -2.70
N GLY A 61 23.26 -5.42 -2.62
CA GLY A 61 23.39 -4.43 -1.56
C GLY A 61 22.66 -4.89 -0.30
N PRO A 62 23.13 -4.51 0.91
CA PRO A 62 22.37 -4.69 2.13
C PRO A 62 20.98 -4.07 1.95
N ARG A 63 19.92 -4.86 2.14
CA ARG A 63 18.56 -4.33 2.18
C ARG A 63 18.51 -3.32 3.34
N PRO A 64 18.04 -2.07 3.13
CA PRO A 64 17.82 -1.14 4.22
C PRO A 64 16.99 -1.84 5.30
N THR A 65 17.49 -1.82 6.54
CA THR A 65 16.70 -2.29 7.68
C THR A 65 15.43 -1.45 7.69
N PRO A 66 14.23 -2.07 7.61
CA PRO A 66 12.99 -1.33 7.66
C PRO A 66 13.00 -0.45 8.91
N VAL A 67 12.54 0.80 8.80
CA VAL A 67 12.26 1.59 10.01
C VAL A 67 11.20 0.83 10.80
N THR A 68 11.61 0.23 11.92
CA THR A 68 10.73 -0.57 12.76
C THR A 68 9.85 0.29 13.67
N ASP A 69 10.30 1.51 13.97
CA ASP A 69 9.56 2.45 14.80
C ASP A 69 9.06 3.65 13.99
N VAL A 70 7.79 3.59 13.60
CA VAL A 70 7.13 4.67 12.85
C VAL A 70 6.89 5.90 13.74
N ALA A 71 6.84 5.75 15.07
CA ALA A 71 6.64 6.88 15.98
C ALA A 71 7.86 7.81 16.04
N ALA A 72 9.06 7.28 15.75
CA ALA A 72 10.30 8.04 15.70
C ALA A 72 10.46 8.90 14.41
N LEU A 73 9.55 8.78 13.44
CA LEU A 73 9.60 9.52 12.16
C LEU A 73 8.87 10.87 12.22
N CYS A 74 8.91 11.56 13.36
CA CYS A 74 8.21 12.82 13.55
C CYS A 74 8.87 13.93 12.72
N VAL A 75 8.18 14.41 11.69
CA VAL A 75 8.74 15.43 10.76
C VAL A 75 8.66 16.86 11.30
N CYS A 76 7.94 17.08 12.40
CA CYS A 76 7.82 18.39 13.04
C CYS A 76 8.61 18.52 14.34
N ASP A 77 9.33 17.47 14.75
CA ASP A 77 10.33 17.51 15.82
C ASP A 77 11.64 18.03 15.21
N LEU A 78 11.82 19.36 15.27
CA LEU A 78 12.91 20.10 14.67
C LEU A 78 13.94 20.54 15.73
N SER A 79 13.50 20.69 16.98
CA SER A 79 14.28 21.24 18.07
C SER A 79 14.71 20.13 19.05
N PRO A 80 16.00 19.75 19.08
CA PRO A 80 16.44 18.64 19.93
C PRO A 80 16.15 18.89 21.40
N ALA A 81 15.48 17.94 22.06
CA ALA A 81 15.13 17.99 23.48
C ALA A 81 14.24 19.19 23.85
N GLN A 82 13.49 19.73 22.89
CA GLN A 82 12.61 20.87 23.05
C GLN A 82 11.29 20.64 22.33
N CYS A 83 10.21 21.14 22.92
CA CYS A 83 8.89 20.99 22.35
C CYS A 83 8.66 21.98 21.18
N ASP A 84 8.38 21.44 20.00
CA ASP A 84 7.92 22.16 18.83
C ASP A 84 6.39 22.41 18.90
N VAL A 85 6.02 23.70 18.86
CA VAL A 85 4.63 24.12 19.07
C VAL A 85 3.67 23.51 18.05
N ASN A 86 2.52 23.03 18.53
CA ASN A 86 1.53 22.30 17.76
C ASN A 86 2.03 20.95 17.18
N CYS A 87 3.23 20.47 17.46
CA CYS A 87 3.72 19.18 16.96
C CYS A 87 3.21 18.03 17.84
N CYS A 88 2.31 17.21 17.29
CA CYS A 88 1.70 16.14 18.09
C CYS A 88 2.60 14.91 18.28
N CYS A 89 3.46 14.62 17.31
CA CYS A 89 4.36 13.48 17.36
C CYS A 89 5.66 13.75 18.13
N ASP A 90 5.89 15.00 18.54
CA ASP A 90 7.10 15.42 19.25
C ASP A 90 7.17 14.77 20.65
N PRO A 91 8.19 13.94 20.92
CA PRO A 91 8.31 13.23 22.20
C PRO A 91 8.60 14.14 23.39
N ASP A 92 9.14 15.34 23.17
CA ASP A 92 9.61 16.27 24.19
C ASP A 92 8.49 17.16 24.75
N CYS A 93 7.34 17.24 24.07
CA CYS A 93 6.18 17.98 24.53
C CYS A 93 5.43 17.31 25.69
N SER A 94 5.12 18.11 26.72
CA SER A 94 4.40 17.70 27.93
C SER A 94 2.95 18.22 27.95
N PRO A 95 2.11 17.77 28.92
CA PRO A 95 0.76 18.32 29.12
C PRO A 95 0.70 19.83 29.34
N VAL A 96 1.78 20.43 29.87
CA VAL A 96 1.88 21.89 30.03
C VAL A 96 2.00 22.55 28.66
N ASP A 97 2.84 22.00 27.78
CA ASP A 97 3.05 22.53 26.43
C ASP A 97 1.80 22.36 25.57
N PHE A 98 1.08 21.25 25.70
CA PHE A 98 -0.20 21.03 25.00
C PHE A 98 -1.26 22.08 25.34
N SER A 99 -1.15 22.78 26.46
CA SER A 99 -2.10 23.82 26.86
C SER A 99 -1.98 25.11 26.03
N VAL A 100 -0.81 25.35 25.41
CA VAL A 100 -0.60 26.51 24.52
C VAL A 100 -0.81 26.16 23.04
N PHE A 101 -1.07 24.89 22.73
CA PHE A 101 -1.30 24.47 21.36
C PHE A 101 -2.71 24.88 20.90
N SER A 102 -2.80 25.33 19.66
CA SER A 102 -4.08 25.63 18.99
C SER A 102 -4.53 24.49 18.07
N ALA A 103 -3.59 23.63 17.67
CA ALA A 103 -3.83 22.58 16.68
C ALA A 103 -2.92 21.37 16.92
N CYS A 104 -3.21 20.30 16.19
CA CYS A 104 -2.40 19.09 16.14
C CYS A 104 -1.81 18.94 14.74
N SER A 105 -0.58 19.41 14.57
CA SER A 105 0.19 19.22 13.34
C SER A 105 0.70 17.80 13.26
N VAL A 106 0.73 17.25 12.03
CA VAL A 106 1.17 15.88 11.75
C VAL A 106 0.42 14.84 12.62
N PRO A 107 -0.92 14.76 12.52
CA PRO A 107 -1.72 13.81 13.31
C PRO A 107 -1.49 12.34 12.89
N ARG A 108 -0.76 12.11 11.80
CA ARG A 108 -0.48 10.77 11.30
C ARG A 108 0.90 10.72 10.68
N VAL A 109 1.71 9.77 11.15
CA VAL A 109 3.05 9.46 10.67
C VAL A 109 3.03 8.04 10.09
N THR A 110 3.65 7.88 8.92
CA THR A 110 3.84 6.57 8.27
C THR A 110 5.29 6.40 7.87
N GLY A 111 5.69 5.14 7.72
CA GLY A 111 6.97 4.78 7.12
C GLY A 111 6.95 4.93 5.60
N ASP A 112 7.75 4.09 4.95
CA ASP A 112 7.91 4.10 3.50
C ASP A 112 6.59 3.81 2.77
N SER A 113 6.19 4.74 1.91
CA SER A 113 5.00 4.64 1.07
C SER A 113 5.13 3.59 -0.06
N GLN A 114 6.22 2.83 -0.13
CA GLN A 114 6.40 1.68 -1.02
C GLN A 114 6.06 0.34 -0.35
N PHE A 115 5.74 0.32 0.95
CA PHE A 115 5.28 -0.88 1.62
C PHE A 115 3.77 -1.08 1.50
N CYS A 116 3.39 -2.33 1.18
CA CYS A 116 2.00 -2.76 1.09
C CYS A 116 1.31 -2.67 2.46
N SER A 117 1.87 -3.33 3.48
CA SER A 117 1.47 -3.17 4.87
C SER A 117 2.54 -2.41 5.63
N GLN A 118 2.10 -1.46 6.44
CA GLN A 118 2.98 -0.69 7.32
C GLN A 118 2.22 -0.28 8.57
N LYS A 119 2.97 0.04 9.62
CA LYS A 119 2.39 0.71 10.78
C LYS A 119 2.13 2.19 10.46
N ALA A 120 1.10 2.74 11.05
CA ALA A 120 0.84 4.17 11.09
C ALA A 120 0.72 4.60 12.56
N ALA A 121 1.49 5.61 12.94
CA ALA A 121 1.38 6.27 14.23
C ALA A 121 0.36 7.40 14.09
N ILE A 122 -0.73 7.33 14.85
CA ILE A 122 -1.80 8.32 14.86
C ILE A 122 -1.73 9.06 16.18
N TYR A 123 -1.70 10.39 16.09
CA TYR A 123 -1.65 11.31 17.21
C TYR A 123 -2.86 12.22 17.18
N SER A 124 -3.42 12.48 18.36
CA SER A 124 -4.37 13.56 18.57
C SER A 124 -4.17 14.18 19.94
N LEU A 125 -4.74 15.37 20.13
CA LEU A 125 -4.74 16.07 21.42
C LEU A 125 -6.17 16.15 21.93
N ASN A 126 -6.35 15.75 23.18
CA ASN A 126 -7.58 15.98 23.92
C ASN A 126 -7.41 17.28 24.72
N PHE A 127 -7.80 18.40 24.10
CA PHE A 127 -7.78 19.72 24.72
C PHE A 127 -8.83 19.89 25.83
N THR A 128 -9.84 19.01 25.87
CA THR A 128 -10.90 19.03 26.90
C THR A 128 -10.45 18.36 28.21
N ALA A 129 -9.41 17.53 28.15
CA ALA A 129 -8.80 16.94 29.35
C ALA A 129 -8.05 18.03 30.15
N ASN A 130 -7.97 17.86 31.48
CA ASN A 130 -7.26 18.78 32.37
C ASN A 130 -6.22 18.01 33.20
N PRO A 131 -4.90 18.16 32.94
CA PRO A 131 -4.33 18.92 31.83
C PRO A 131 -4.61 18.27 30.46
N PRO A 132 -4.45 19.00 29.33
CA PRO A 132 -4.58 18.43 27.99
C PRO A 132 -3.69 17.19 27.80
N GLN A 133 -4.19 16.21 27.06
CA GLN A 133 -3.50 14.92 26.91
C GLN A 133 -3.28 14.57 25.45
N ARG A 134 -2.09 14.03 25.15
CA ARG A 134 -1.81 13.37 23.89
C ARG A 134 -2.38 11.97 23.88
N ILE A 135 -3.14 11.67 22.84
CA ILE A 135 -3.62 10.33 22.51
C ILE A 135 -2.75 9.79 21.39
N PHE A 136 -2.15 8.62 21.61
CA PHE A 136 -1.30 7.93 20.64
C PHE A 136 -1.88 6.55 20.32
N LYS A 137 -1.89 6.19 19.04
CA LYS A 137 -2.27 4.85 18.57
C LYS A 137 -1.34 4.40 17.47
N LEU A 138 -0.85 3.17 17.57
CA LEU A 138 -0.12 2.52 16.50
C LEU A 138 -1.04 1.49 15.83
N VAL A 139 -1.31 1.66 14.53
CA VAL A 139 -2.23 0.80 13.78
C VAL A 139 -1.53 0.18 12.58
N ASP A 140 -1.93 -1.03 12.21
CA ASP A 140 -1.58 -1.59 10.90
C ASP A 140 -2.44 -0.93 9.83
N GLN A 141 -1.81 -0.53 8.73
CA GLN A 141 -2.50 0.04 7.59
C GLN A 141 -1.97 -0.56 6.28
N ILE A 142 -2.90 -0.84 5.37
CA ILE A 142 -2.60 -1.16 3.98
C ILE A 142 -2.50 0.13 3.18
N ASN A 143 -1.46 0.25 2.36
CA ASN A 143 -1.27 1.40 1.48
C ASN A 143 -2.22 1.30 0.27
N PRO A 144 -3.20 2.22 0.14
CA PRO A 144 -4.17 2.15 -0.95
C PRO A 144 -3.57 2.49 -2.33
N SER A 145 -2.37 3.08 -2.37
CA SER A 145 -1.69 3.45 -3.61
C SER A 145 -0.78 2.35 -4.17
N ILE A 146 -0.70 1.19 -3.50
CA ILE A 146 0.11 0.06 -3.94
C ILE A 146 -0.79 -1.16 -4.18
N PHE A 147 -0.51 -1.89 -5.26
CA PHE A 147 -1.11 -3.20 -5.45
C PHE A 147 -0.46 -4.25 -4.54
N CYS A 148 -1.24 -4.77 -3.61
CA CYS A 148 -0.84 -5.75 -2.61
C CYS A 148 -1.21 -7.18 -3.00
N ILE A 149 -0.26 -8.11 -2.88
CA ILE A 149 -0.54 -9.55 -2.99
C ILE A 149 -0.54 -10.14 -1.58
N HIS A 150 -1.69 -10.66 -1.16
CA HIS A 150 -1.85 -11.38 0.10
C HIS A 150 -1.84 -12.88 -0.17
N ILE A 151 -0.96 -13.60 0.52
CA ILE A 151 -0.90 -15.07 0.47
C ILE A 151 -1.36 -15.58 1.85
N THR A 152 -2.48 -16.28 1.87
CA THR A 152 -2.93 -16.99 3.06
C THR A 152 -2.49 -18.45 2.92
N ASN A 153 -1.50 -18.88 3.70
CA ASN A 153 -1.19 -20.31 3.80
C ASN A 153 -2.15 -20.94 4.81
N CYS A 154 -3.10 -21.74 4.33
CA CYS A 154 -3.96 -22.53 5.18
C CYS A 154 -3.29 -23.89 5.43
N GLU A 155 -2.89 -24.14 6.67
CA GLU A 155 -2.46 -25.47 7.08
C GLU A 155 -3.68 -26.38 7.15
N CYS A 156 -3.83 -27.29 6.18
CA CYS A 156 -4.77 -28.40 6.29
C CYS A 156 -4.16 -29.44 7.22
N SER A 157 -4.58 -29.46 8.49
CA SER A 157 -4.22 -30.56 9.40
C SER A 157 -4.85 -31.84 8.86
N VAL A 158 -3.99 -32.80 8.47
CA VAL A 158 -4.37 -34.16 8.06
C VAL A 158 -4.72 -34.99 9.29
#